data_AF-A0A1I3SMB3-F1
#
_entry.id   AF-A0A1I3SMB3-F1
#
_cell.length_a   1.000
_cell.length_b   1.000
_cell.length_c   1.000
_cell.angle_alpha   90.00
_cell.angle_beta   90.00
_cell.angle_gamma   90.00
#
_symmetry.space_group_name_H-M   'P 1'
#
loop_
_entity.id
_entity.type
_entity.pdbx_description
1 polymer ?
#
loop_
_entity_poly.entity_id
_entity_poly.type
_entity_poly.pdbx_seq_one_letter_code
_entity_poly.pdbx_strand_id
1 'polypeptide(L)' 'MKKLDELQREIMQLMVLMAEKDKIKSMSKIESIRVDLYDALDFADNDDELVRIGKFLKIVEELEGKL' A
#
# COMPACT_ATOMS: atom_id res chain seq x y z
N MET A 1 10.96 -7.85 -5.09
CA MET A 1 10.51 -6.45 -4.95
C MET A 1 9.52 -6.13 -6.05
N LYS A 2 8.31 -5.70 -5.69
CA LYS A 2 7.30 -5.23 -6.66
C LYS A 2 7.69 -3.88 -7.22
N LYS A 3 7.27 -3.58 -8.45
CA LYS A 3 7.44 -2.22 -8.99
C LYS A 3 6.46 -1.25 -8.33
N LEU A 4 6.78 0.04 -8.24
CA LEU A 4 5.90 1.05 -7.66
C LEU A 4 4.51 1.11 -8.33
N ASP A 5 4.44 0.81 -9.62
CA ASP A 5 3.16 0.75 -10.35
C ASP A 5 2.32 -0.49 -10.00
N GLU A 6 2.94 -1.57 -9.51
CA GLU A 6 2.22 -2.73 -8.96
C GLU A 6 1.66 -2.39 -7.58
N LEU A 7 2.46 -1.77 -6.72
CA LEU A 7 2.02 -1.26 -5.41
C LEU A 7 0.82 -0.29 -5.55
N GLN A 8 0.89 0.63 -6.52
CA GLN A 8 -0.22 1.53 -6.81
C GLN A 8 -1.50 0.78 -7.19
N ARG A 9 -1.40 -0.26 -8.03
CA ARG A 9 -2.55 -1.09 -8.42
C ARG A 9 -3.13 -1.85 -7.23
N GLU A 10 -2.28 -2.33 -6.32
CA GLU A 10 -2.74 -3.01 -5.12
C GLU A 10 -3.46 -2.08 -4.15
N ILE A 11 -2.99 -0.84 -3.99
CA ILE A 11 -3.69 0.20 -3.23
C ILE A 11 -5.05 0.51 -3.85
N MET A 12 -5.16 0.58 -5.17
CA MET A 12 -6.45 0.75 -5.85
C MET A 12 -7.39 -0.44 -5.59
N GLN A 13 -6.88 -1.67 -5.62
CA GLN A 13 -7.68 -2.87 -5.29
C GLN A 13 -8.15 -2.85 -3.84
N LEU A 14 -7.31 -2.39 -2.91
CA LEU A 14 -7.71 -2.22 -1.51
C LEU A 14 -8.89 -1.25 -1.39
N MET A 15 -8.86 -0.11 -2.11
CA MET A 15 -9.99 0.83 -2.10
C MET A 15 -11.30 0.19 -2.58
N VAL A 16 -11.23 -0.72 -3.56
CA VAL A 16 -12.40 -1.49 -4.03
C VAL A 16 -12.90 -2.44 -2.95
N LEU A 17 -12.01 -3.23 -2.32
CA LEU A 17 -12.37 -4.15 -1.23
C LEU A 17 -13.03 -3.43 -0.04
N MET A 18 -12.54 -2.23 0.28
CA MET A 18 -13.12 -1.39 1.30
C MET A 18 -14.51 -0.88 0.93
N ALA A 19 -14.74 -0.52 -0.34
CA ALA A 19 -16.06 -0.14 -0.83
C ALA A 19 -17.06 -1.31 -0.76
N GLU A 20 -16.58 -2.53 -0.96
CA GLU A 20 -17.36 -3.77 -0.81
C GLU A 20 -17.61 -4.17 0.66
N LYS A 21 -17.02 -3.44 1.63
CA LYS A 21 -17.10 -3.69 3.07
C LYS A 21 -16.59 -5.08 3.49
N ASP A 22 -15.71 -5.70 2.71
CA ASP A 22 -15.04 -6.94 3.06
C ASP A 22 -13.83 -6.65 3.97
N LYS A 23 -14.11 -6.49 5.28
CA LYS A 23 -13.11 -6.09 6.28
C LYS A 23 -11.95 -7.09 6.40
N ILE A 24 -12.23 -8.38 6.32
CA ILE A 24 -11.21 -9.43 6.45
C ILE A 24 -10.23 -9.36 5.29
N LYS A 25 -10.74 -9.31 4.05
CA LYS A 25 -9.85 -9.18 2.87
C LYS A 25 -9.11 -7.84 2.86
N SER A 26 -9.76 -6.76 3.27
CA SER A 26 -9.14 -5.43 3.34
C SER A 26 -7.96 -5.41 4.32
N MET A 27 -8.12 -5.97 5.52
CA MET A 27 -7.04 -6.08 6.51
C MET A 27 -5.87 -6.92 5.98
N SER A 28 -6.14 -8.11 5.42
CA SER A 28 -5.10 -8.96 4.84
C SER A 28 -4.35 -8.27 3.70
N LYS A 29 -5.07 -7.51 2.86
CA LYS A 29 -4.47 -6.76 1.75
C LYS A 29 -3.61 -5.59 2.25
N ILE A 30 -4.03 -4.90 3.31
CA ILE A 30 -3.24 -3.85 3.97
C ILE A 30 -1.92 -4.40 4.48
N GLU A 31 -1.94 -5.52 5.20
CA GLU A 31 -0.72 -6.15 5.73
C GLU A 31 0.25 -6.52 4.60
N SER A 32 -0.26 -7.14 3.53
CA SER A 32 0.55 -7.47 2.35
C SER A 32 1.19 -6.24 1.72
N ILE A 33 0.41 -5.18 1.48
CA ILE A 33 0.92 -3.94 0.88
C ILE A 33 1.96 -3.29 1.79
N ARG A 34 1.76 -3.31 3.12
CA ARG A 34 2.71 -2.74 4.08
C ARG A 34 4.06 -3.43 4.02
N VAL A 35 4.07 -4.76 3.99
CA VAL A 35 5.31 -5.54 3.86
C VAL A 35 6.05 -5.15 2.57
N ASP A 36 5.34 -5.12 1.45
CA ASP A 36 5.94 -4.73 0.16
C ASP A 36 6.46 -3.27 0.14
N LEU A 37 5.79 -2.35 0.85
CA LEU A 37 6.22 -0.95 0.96
C LEU A 37 7.44 -0.78 1.87
N TYR A 38 7.53 -1.53 2.97
CA TYR A 38 8.71 -1.51 3.84
C TYR A 38 9.91 -2.12 3.12
N ASP A 39 9.73 -3.23 2.41
CA ASP A 39 10.77 -3.78 1.55
C ASP A 39 11.19 -2.73 0.50
N ALA A 40 10.23 -2.05 -0.15
CA ALA A 40 10.56 -1.02 -1.13
C ALA A 40 11.33 0.18 -0.53
N LEU A 41 11.07 0.55 0.74
CA LEU A 41 11.84 1.60 1.43
C LEU A 41 13.31 1.21 1.61
N ASP A 42 13.57 -0.05 1.98
CA ASP A 42 14.94 -0.55 2.21
C ASP A 42 15.79 -0.59 0.93
N PHE A 43 15.13 -0.62 -0.25
CA PHE A 43 15.76 -0.74 -1.56
C PHE A 43 15.47 0.44 -2.50
N ALA A 44 15.00 1.58 -1.99
CA ALA A 44 14.72 2.74 -2.83
C ALA A 44 16.00 3.30 -3.47
N ASP A 45 15.99 3.46 -4.80
CA ASP A 45 17.19 3.83 -5.56
C ASP A 45 17.48 5.35 -5.54
N ASN A 46 16.46 6.16 -5.26
CA ASN A 46 16.56 7.62 -5.25
C ASN A 46 15.47 8.28 -4.37
N ASP A 47 15.66 9.57 -4.10
CA ASP A 47 14.75 10.38 -3.27
C ASP A 47 13.32 10.43 -3.84
N ASP A 48 13.15 10.47 -5.16
CA ASP A 48 11.82 10.53 -5.79
C ASP A 48 11.02 9.23 -5.52
N GLU A 49 11.68 8.08 -5.58
CA GLU A 49 11.10 6.79 -5.21
C GLU A 49 10.75 6.73 -3.72
N LEU A 50 11.68 7.15 -2.86
CA LEU A 50 11.47 7.25 -1.41
C LEU A 50 10.24 8.09 -1.07
N VAL A 51 10.10 9.26 -1.70
CA VAL A 51 8.93 10.14 -1.54
C VAL A 51 7.65 9.46 -2.03
N ARG A 52 7.70 8.73 -3.15
CA ARG A 52 6.54 8.02 -3.69
C ARG A 52 6.10 6.87 -2.77
N ILE A 53 7.05 6.10 -2.23
CA ILE A 53 6.78 5.03 -1.26
C ILE A 53 6.19 5.61 0.03
N GLY A 54 6.73 6.71 0.54
CA GLY A 54 6.19 7.40 1.73
C GLY A 54 4.74 7.87 1.53
N LYS A 55 4.39 8.36 0.33
CA LYS A 55 3.00 8.71 -0.01
C LYS A 55 2.08 7.48 0.00
N PHE A 56 2.55 6.35 -0.52
CA PHE A 56 1.78 5.10 -0.50
C PHE A 56 1.54 4.59 0.93
N LEU A 57 2.56 4.63 1.79
CA LEU A 57 2.42 4.27 3.21
C LEU A 57 1.34 5.11 3.88
N LYS A 58 1.38 6.44 3.72
CA LYS A 58 0.36 7.34 4.27
C LYS A 58 -1.05 6.99 3.79
N ILE A 59 -1.22 6.68 2.50
CA ILE A 59 -2.52 6.28 1.96
C ILE A 59 -3.01 4.98 2.63
N VAL A 60 -2.13 3.99 2.78
CA VAL A 60 -2.47 2.71 3.41
C VAL A 60 -2.86 2.89 4.88
N GLU A 61 -2.15 3.73 5.63
CA GLU A 61 -2.49 4.08 7.03
C GLU A 61 -3.85 4.78 7.13
N GLU A 62 -4.13 5.73 6.22
CA GLU A 62 -5.44 6.41 6.17
C GLU A 62 -6.58 5.45 5.80
N LEU A 63 -6.32 4.44 4.97
CA LEU A 63 -7.29 3.40 4.63
C LEU A 63 -7.51 2.45 5.80
N GLU A 64 -6.46 2.02 6.50
CA GLU A 64 -6.58 1.21 7.71
C GLU A 64 -7.43 1.89 8.79
N GLY A 65 -7.22 3.19 9.03
CA GLY A 65 -7.99 3.96 10.01
C GLY A 65 -9.50 4.07 9.70
N LYS A 66 -9.93 3.69 8.49
CA LYS A 66 -11.34 3.72 8.05
C LYS A 66 -12.04 2.36 8.13
N LEU A 67 -11.34 1.28 8.48
CA LEU A 67 -11.89 -0.09 8.58
C LEU A 67 -12.56 -0.39 9.91
#